data_AF-A0A8T4X570-F1
#
_entry.id   AF-A0A8T4X570-F1
#
_cell.length_a   1.000
_cell.length_b   1.000
_cell.length_c   1.000
_cell.angle_alpha   90.00
_cell.angle_beta   90.00
_cell.angle_gamma   90.00
#
_symmetry.space_group_name_H-M   'P 1'
#
loop_
_entity.id
_entity.type
_entity.pdbx_description
1 polymer ?
#
loop_
_entity_poly.entity_id
_entity_poly.type
_entity_poly.pdbx_seq_one_letter_code
_entity_poly.pdbx_strand_id
1 'polypeptide(L)'
;EVHFPKSFSEFFSPSYTGTANGIELFKASVTVDDYSVEDERIVHFVLLQDHLRFLKNQLEKSGDPLPDSIIFTLTKSENPGFPLTAFTKSEDFQVNLSWDPIEIMPGQNTNFIFTIRDGKTGEPMRNSAYTFVILQNGQEIYKSVGVAQVGGEFEKYTFSEDQTGPTIIKFENIRNSGQETSFGIVVAPEFGTIAIIILFSMLLTVVLISKNYFPKNLISN
;
A
#
# COMPACT_ATOMS: atom_id res chain seq x y z
N GLU A 1 10.18 -8.43 15.33
CA GLU A 1 9.68 -7.14 14.81
C GLU A 1 10.86 -6.30 14.32
N VAL A 2 10.60 -5.37 13.39
CA VAL A 2 11.57 -4.40 12.89
C VAL A 2 10.95 -3.01 13.02
N HIS A 3 11.68 -2.08 13.61
CA HIS A 3 11.21 -0.72 13.89
C HIS A 3 12.01 0.28 13.07
N PHE A 4 11.35 1.25 12.48
CA PHE A 4 12.00 2.37 11.81
C PHE A 4 11.11 3.62 11.84
N PRO A 5 11.70 4.83 11.77
CA PRO A 5 10.91 6.06 11.76
C PRO A 5 9.93 6.10 10.59
N LYS A 6 8.71 6.58 10.80
CA LYS A 6 7.74 6.82 9.70
C LYS A 6 8.27 7.80 8.65
N SER A 7 9.21 8.66 9.03
CA SER A 7 9.90 9.60 8.14
C SER A 7 10.96 8.96 7.25
N PHE A 8 11.25 7.66 7.39
CA PHE A 8 12.22 6.96 6.55
C PHE A 8 11.63 6.63 5.17
N SER A 9 11.64 7.64 4.30
CA SER A 9 10.93 7.65 3.02
C SER A 9 11.27 6.50 2.07
N GLU A 10 12.51 6.02 2.09
CA GLU A 10 13.03 4.94 1.24
C GLU A 10 12.33 3.60 1.51
N PHE A 11 11.75 3.48 2.70
CA PHE A 11 11.00 2.32 3.17
C PHE A 11 9.53 2.65 3.46
N PHE A 12 9.02 3.82 3.08
CA PHE A 12 7.60 4.13 3.20
C PHE A 12 6.81 3.38 2.12
N SER A 13 6.45 2.13 2.42
CA SER A 13 5.69 1.24 1.54
C SER A 13 4.36 0.84 2.18
N PRO A 14 3.28 0.66 1.40
CA PRO A 14 2.03 0.12 1.91
C PRO A 14 2.14 -1.33 2.38
N SER A 15 3.09 -2.11 1.85
CA SER A 15 3.36 -3.49 2.26
C SER A 15 4.82 -3.87 2.15
N TYR A 16 5.18 -5.00 2.76
CA TYR A 16 6.50 -5.60 2.67
C TYR A 16 6.40 -7.08 2.38
N THR A 17 7.47 -7.63 1.81
CA THR A 17 7.69 -9.06 1.75
C THR A 17 8.77 -9.45 2.75
N GLY A 18 8.62 -10.65 3.30
CA GLY A 18 9.54 -11.23 4.26
C GLY A 18 10.09 -12.55 3.75
N THR A 19 11.37 -12.81 3.99
CA THR A 19 11.94 -14.14 3.83
C THR A 19 12.56 -14.62 5.14
N ALA A 20 12.60 -15.94 5.34
CA ALA A 20 13.36 -16.60 6.38
C ALA A 20 14.35 -17.56 5.71
N ASN A 21 15.65 -17.28 5.84
CA ASN A 21 16.74 -18.02 5.19
C ASN A 21 16.54 -18.14 3.67
N GLY A 22 16.06 -17.07 3.04
CA GLY A 22 15.78 -17.03 1.60
C GLY A 22 14.46 -17.69 1.17
N ILE A 23 13.73 -18.34 2.07
CA ILE A 23 12.39 -18.88 1.79
C ILE A 23 11.36 -17.76 2.01
N GLU A 24 10.55 -17.50 1.00
CA GLU A 24 9.48 -16.51 1.08
C GLU A 24 8.43 -16.90 2.13
N LEU A 25 8.09 -15.94 2.99
CA LEU A 25 7.06 -16.09 4.00
C LEU A 25 5.68 -15.82 3.40
N PHE A 26 4.65 -16.42 4.00
CA PHE A 26 3.27 -16.07 3.68
C PHE A 26 3.04 -14.57 3.91
N LYS A 27 2.25 -13.91 3.05
CA LYS A 27 1.94 -12.49 3.20
C LYS A 27 1.34 -12.15 4.57
N ALA A 28 0.50 -13.03 5.10
CA ALA A 28 -0.10 -12.88 6.42
C ALA A 28 0.91 -12.95 7.59
N SER A 29 2.12 -13.45 7.34
CA SER A 29 3.20 -13.49 8.31
C SER A 29 3.96 -12.17 8.42
N VAL A 30 3.70 -11.19 7.53
CA VAL A 30 4.37 -9.88 7.54
C VAL A 30 3.30 -8.79 7.62
N THR A 31 3.16 -8.20 8.80
CA THR A 31 2.14 -7.17 9.04
C THR A 31 2.76 -5.84 9.44
N VAL A 32 2.10 -4.75 9.04
CA VAL A 32 2.52 -3.39 9.35
C VAL A 32 1.70 -2.88 10.52
N ASP A 33 2.38 -2.25 11.47
CA ASP A 33 1.79 -1.57 12.60
C ASP A 33 2.35 -0.14 12.65
N ASP A 34 1.52 0.79 12.19
CA ASP A 34 1.79 2.22 12.19
C ASP A 34 1.18 2.94 13.41
N TYR A 35 0.64 2.22 14.40
CA TYR A 35 -0.15 2.84 15.45
C TYR A 35 0.38 2.61 16.86
N SER A 36 1.03 1.47 17.12
CA SER A 36 1.51 1.15 18.47
C SER A 36 2.47 2.20 19.03
N VAL A 37 3.26 2.83 18.15
CA VAL A 37 4.20 3.90 18.48
C VAL A 37 4.01 5.07 17.51
N GLU A 38 3.95 6.29 18.05
CA GLU A 38 3.54 7.50 17.31
C GLU A 38 4.44 7.80 16.10
N ASP A 39 5.75 7.72 16.26
CA ASP A 39 6.73 8.10 15.23
C ASP A 39 7.43 6.90 14.56
N GLU A 40 7.06 5.67 14.95
CA GLU A 40 7.67 4.46 14.42
C GLU A 40 6.67 3.67 13.58
N ARG A 41 7.17 3.11 12.48
CA ARG A 41 6.55 2.00 11.80
C ARG A 41 7.18 0.71 12.34
N ILE A 42 6.32 -0.20 12.76
CA ILE A 42 6.70 -1.54 13.20
C ILE A 42 6.28 -2.53 12.13
N VAL A 43 7.19 -3.41 11.72
CA VAL A 43 6.88 -4.55 10.86
C VAL A 43 7.04 -5.84 11.64
N HIS A 44 5.94 -6.56 11.80
CA HIS A 44 5.86 -7.81 12.53
C HIS A 44 6.14 -8.99 11.60
N PHE A 45 6.96 -9.92 12.08
CA PHE A 45 7.15 -11.24 11.47
C PHE A 45 6.46 -12.27 12.36
N VAL A 46 5.27 -12.72 11.96
CA VAL A 46 4.44 -13.65 12.73
C VAL A 46 4.54 -15.05 12.13
N LEU A 47 5.26 -15.94 12.79
CA LEU A 47 5.41 -17.33 12.39
C LEU A 47 4.65 -18.26 13.34
N LEU A 48 3.58 -18.86 12.84
CA LEU A 48 2.83 -19.89 13.53
C LEU A 48 3.54 -21.25 13.41
N GLN A 49 3.10 -22.23 14.20
CA GLN A 49 3.75 -23.54 14.29
C GLN A 49 3.82 -24.27 12.94
N ASP A 50 2.78 -24.16 12.14
CA ASP A 50 2.69 -24.68 10.78
C ASP A 50 3.61 -23.93 9.81
N HIS A 51 3.77 -22.60 9.95
CA HIS A 51 4.75 -21.81 9.19
C HIS A 51 6.18 -22.31 9.47
N LEU A 52 6.52 -22.54 10.75
CA LEU A 52 7.83 -23.08 11.13
C LEU A 52 8.06 -24.49 10.56
N ARG A 53 7.03 -25.33 10.56
CA ARG A 53 7.08 -26.66 9.94
C ARG A 53 7.31 -26.57 8.44
N PHE A 54 6.63 -25.64 7.76
CA PHE A 54 6.83 -25.38 6.35
C PHE A 54 8.28 -24.96 6.07
N LEU A 55 8.83 -24.00 6.82
CA LEU A 55 10.22 -23.55 6.66
C LEU A 55 11.21 -24.69 6.84
N LYS A 56 11.07 -25.48 7.91
CA LYS A 56 11.90 -26.67 8.14
C LYS A 56 11.88 -27.61 6.94
N ASN A 57 10.69 -27.95 6.44
CA ASN A 57 10.54 -28.86 5.30
C ASN A 57 11.18 -28.29 4.01
N GLN A 58 11.19 -26.97 3.82
CA GLN A 58 11.86 -26.36 2.66
C GLN A 58 13.38 -26.37 2.82
N LEU A 59 13.89 -26.11 4.03
CA LEU A 59 15.33 -26.19 4.31
C LEU A 59 15.86 -27.62 4.14
N GLU A 60 15.12 -28.63 4.60
CA GLU A 60 15.52 -30.04 4.43
C GLU A 60 15.60 -30.49 2.96
N LYS A 61 14.84 -29.86 2.06
CA LYS A 61 14.92 -30.16 0.61
C LYS A 61 16.24 -29.74 -0.03
N SER A 62 16.96 -28.80 0.57
CA SER A 62 18.28 -28.37 0.08
C SER A 62 19.34 -29.47 0.21
N GLY A 63 19.13 -30.43 1.12
CA GLY A 63 20.11 -31.47 1.46
C GLY A 63 21.19 -30.99 2.45
N ASP A 64 21.21 -29.70 2.79
CA ASP A 64 22.10 -29.14 3.80
C ASP A 64 21.59 -29.42 5.22
N PRO A 65 22.49 -29.48 6.22
CA PRO A 65 22.09 -29.48 7.62
C PRO A 65 21.19 -28.29 7.95
N LEU A 66 20.21 -28.50 8.83
CA LEU A 66 19.37 -27.40 9.30
C LEU A 66 20.24 -26.31 9.95
N PRO A 67 20.04 -25.04 9.62
CA PRO A 67 20.83 -23.95 10.16
C PRO A 67 20.48 -23.71 11.64
N ASP A 68 21.47 -23.33 12.43
CA ASP A 68 21.30 -22.94 13.83
C ASP A 68 20.73 -21.52 14.02
N SER A 69 20.49 -20.80 12.92
CA SER A 69 19.96 -19.43 12.93
C SER A 69 18.94 -19.21 11.82
N ILE A 70 17.97 -18.35 12.12
CA ILE A 70 17.00 -17.85 11.14
C ILE A 70 17.41 -16.44 10.72
N ILE A 71 17.58 -16.22 9.42
CA ILE A 71 17.90 -14.91 8.85
C ILE A 71 16.64 -14.33 8.21
N PHE A 72 16.09 -13.29 8.83
CA PHE A 72 14.95 -12.56 8.28
C PHE A 72 15.42 -11.46 7.33
N THR A 73 14.81 -11.40 6.14
CA THR A 73 14.99 -10.28 5.21
C THR A 73 13.66 -9.57 5.03
N LEU A 74 13.64 -8.26 5.24
CA LEU A 74 12.50 -7.40 4.97
C LEU A 74 12.75 -6.63 3.67
N THR A 75 11.83 -6.72 2.72
CA THR A 75 11.93 -6.02 1.43
C THR A 75 10.66 -5.22 1.21
N LYS A 76 10.80 -3.95 0.77
CA LYS A 76 9.64 -3.17 0.33
C LYS A 76 8.96 -3.86 -0.86
N SER A 77 7.63 -3.90 -0.88
CA SER A 77 6.92 -4.41 -2.06
C SER A 77 6.83 -3.32 -3.13
N GLU A 78 7.03 -3.69 -4.41
CA GLU A 78 6.80 -2.77 -5.53
C GLU A 78 5.30 -2.56 -5.80
N ASN A 79 4.49 -3.60 -5.55
CA ASN A 79 3.04 -3.54 -5.59
C ASN A 79 2.48 -3.81 -4.19
N PRO A 80 1.43 -3.09 -3.76
CA PRO A 80 0.77 -3.41 -2.50
C PRO A 80 0.25 -4.85 -2.54
N GLY A 81 0.71 -5.66 -1.59
CA GLY A 81 0.26 -7.03 -1.40
C GLY A 81 -1.15 -7.04 -0.79
N PHE A 82 -2.18 -6.77 -1.58
CA PHE A 82 -3.55 -6.69 -1.06
C PHE A 82 -4.11 -8.02 -0.56
N PRO A 83 -5.05 -7.96 0.41
CA PRO A 83 -5.40 -6.77 1.18
C PRO A 83 -4.31 -6.44 2.22
N LEU A 84 -4.09 -5.16 2.48
CA LEU A 84 -3.32 -4.73 3.65
C LEU A 84 -4.07 -5.09 4.92
N THR A 85 -3.34 -5.30 6.01
CA THR A 85 -3.90 -5.64 7.32
C THR A 85 -3.33 -4.72 8.38
N ALA A 86 -4.21 -4.13 9.19
CA ALA A 86 -3.85 -3.39 10.39
C ALA A 86 -4.81 -3.75 11.52
N PHE A 87 -4.30 -3.75 12.76
CA PHE A 87 -5.08 -3.99 13.97
C PHE A 87 -5.30 -2.67 14.70
N THR A 88 -6.36 -2.61 15.51
CA THR A 88 -6.47 -1.56 16.54
C THR A 88 -5.51 -1.86 17.68
N LYS A 89 -5.15 -0.85 18.50
CA LYS A 89 -4.22 -1.04 19.62
C LYS A 89 -4.64 -2.05 20.67
N SER A 90 -5.94 -2.24 20.87
CA SER A 90 -6.42 -3.30 21.77
C SER A 90 -6.51 -4.66 21.10
N GLU A 91 -6.22 -4.74 19.79
CA GLU A 91 -6.33 -5.94 18.95
C GLU A 91 -7.75 -6.52 18.89
N ASP A 92 -8.76 -5.80 19.35
CA ASP A 92 -10.16 -6.26 19.27
C ASP A 92 -10.66 -6.26 17.83
N PHE A 93 -10.10 -5.39 16.99
CA PHE A 93 -10.49 -5.26 15.58
C PHE A 93 -9.29 -5.38 14.66
N GLN A 94 -9.51 -6.09 13.55
CA GLN A 94 -8.63 -6.13 12.40
C GLN A 94 -9.35 -5.45 11.23
N VAL A 95 -8.64 -4.55 10.53
CA VAL A 95 -9.13 -3.96 9.28
C VAL A 95 -8.28 -4.49 8.14
N ASN A 96 -8.95 -4.99 7.11
CA ASN A 96 -8.33 -5.24 5.82
C ASN A 96 -8.64 -4.10 4.86
N LEU A 97 -7.64 -3.59 4.15
CA LEU A 97 -7.81 -2.51 3.17
C LEU A 97 -7.18 -2.90 1.83
N SER A 98 -7.90 -2.61 0.75
CA SER A 98 -7.42 -2.65 -0.63
C SER A 98 -7.97 -1.46 -1.38
N TRP A 99 -7.37 -1.11 -2.51
CA TRP A 99 -7.90 -0.06 -3.36
C TRP A 99 -7.71 -0.36 -4.85
N ASP A 100 -8.52 0.32 -5.67
CA ASP A 100 -8.46 0.28 -7.13
C ASP A 100 -8.65 1.70 -7.68
N PRO A 101 -7.80 2.19 -8.60
CA PRO A 101 -6.64 1.53 -9.24
C PRO A 101 -5.47 1.24 -8.29
N ILE A 102 -4.56 0.32 -8.64
CA ILE A 102 -3.35 0.00 -7.84
C ILE A 102 -2.50 1.26 -7.61
N GLU A 103 -2.26 2.02 -8.67
CA GLU A 103 -1.59 3.33 -8.63
C GLU A 103 -2.63 4.43 -8.46
N ILE A 104 -2.56 5.15 -7.33
CA ILE A 104 -3.50 6.23 -7.02
C ILE A 104 -2.96 7.52 -7.61
N MET A 105 -3.71 8.09 -8.55
CA MET A 105 -3.38 9.35 -9.23
C MET A 105 -4.45 10.41 -9.00
N PRO A 106 -4.09 11.71 -9.01
CA PRO A 106 -5.04 12.80 -9.07
C PRO A 106 -6.03 12.67 -10.24
N GLY A 107 -7.20 13.30 -10.10
CA GLY A 107 -8.23 13.33 -11.15
C GLY A 107 -8.93 12.00 -11.42
N GLN A 108 -8.43 10.89 -10.85
CA GLN A 108 -9.02 9.57 -10.96
C GLN A 108 -9.73 9.15 -9.66
N ASN A 109 -10.92 8.57 -9.82
CA ASN A 109 -11.62 7.96 -8.70
C ASN A 109 -10.84 6.75 -8.18
N THR A 110 -10.55 6.77 -6.88
CA THR A 110 -10.02 5.62 -6.14
C THR A 110 -11.12 5.01 -5.28
N ASN A 111 -11.33 3.72 -5.43
CA ASN A 111 -12.24 2.94 -4.60
C ASN A 111 -11.42 2.28 -3.47
N PHE A 112 -11.68 2.63 -2.22
CA PHE A 112 -11.10 2.00 -1.04
C PHE A 112 -12.04 0.92 -0.53
N ILE A 113 -11.69 -0.35 -0.73
CA ILE A 113 -12.49 -1.50 -0.31
C ILE A 113 -11.89 -2.05 0.98
N PHE A 114 -12.72 -2.22 2.00
CA PHE A 114 -12.25 -2.70 3.30
C PHE A 114 -13.19 -3.71 3.94
N THR A 115 -12.66 -4.44 4.92
CA THR A 115 -13.42 -5.34 5.79
C THR A 115 -12.98 -5.14 7.23
N ILE A 116 -13.95 -4.94 8.13
CA ILE A 116 -13.76 -4.91 9.57
C ILE A 116 -14.02 -6.32 10.11
N ARG A 117 -13.04 -6.86 10.82
CA ARG A 117 -13.00 -8.22 11.34
C ARG A 117 -12.76 -8.22 12.83
N ASP A 118 -13.17 -9.31 13.47
CA ASP A 118 -12.84 -9.61 14.85
C ASP A 118 -11.35 -9.92 14.91
N GLY A 119 -10.59 -9.20 15.74
CA GLY A 119 -9.13 -9.30 15.75
C GLY A 119 -8.60 -10.64 16.27
N LYS A 120 -9.41 -11.43 16.98
CA LYS A 120 -9.00 -12.74 17.52
C LYS A 120 -9.28 -13.88 16.54
N THR A 121 -10.43 -13.82 15.88
CA THR A 121 -10.93 -14.91 15.01
C THR A 121 -10.70 -14.63 13.53
N GLY A 122 -10.51 -13.37 13.14
CA GLY A 122 -10.41 -12.95 11.74
C GLY A 122 -11.75 -12.94 11.00
N GLU A 123 -12.86 -13.25 11.67
CA GLU A 123 -14.18 -13.30 11.03
C GLU A 123 -14.74 -11.90 10.73
N PRO A 124 -15.38 -11.66 9.56
CA PRO A 124 -16.01 -10.38 9.26
C PRO A 124 -17.10 -10.01 10.29
N MET A 125 -17.04 -8.77 10.79
CA MET A 125 -18.00 -8.28 11.79
C MET A 125 -19.12 -7.48 11.14
N ARG A 126 -20.31 -8.07 11.10
CA ARG A 126 -21.52 -7.40 10.58
C ARG A 126 -21.92 -6.17 11.39
N ASN A 127 -22.61 -5.23 10.75
CA ASN A 127 -23.11 -3.99 11.34
C ASN A 127 -22.01 -3.19 12.05
N SER A 128 -20.84 -3.08 11.42
CA SER A 128 -19.71 -2.37 12.02
C SER A 128 -19.73 -0.90 11.60
N ALA A 129 -20.12 -0.01 12.52
CA ALA A 129 -19.99 1.43 12.35
C ALA A 129 -18.51 1.83 12.23
N TYR A 130 -18.20 2.82 11.42
CA TYR A 130 -16.84 3.34 11.23
C TYR A 130 -16.87 4.81 10.83
N THR A 131 -15.76 5.49 11.06
CA THR A 131 -15.43 6.79 10.46
C THR A 131 -14.21 6.59 9.57
N PHE A 132 -14.32 6.89 8.29
CA PHE A 132 -13.22 6.83 7.33
C PHE A 132 -12.64 8.22 7.14
N VAL A 133 -11.33 8.37 7.29
CA VAL A 133 -10.63 9.66 7.23
C VAL A 133 -9.42 9.53 6.32
N ILE A 134 -9.19 10.54 5.48
CA ILE A 134 -7.96 10.68 4.72
C ILE A 134 -7.18 11.86 5.28
N LEU A 135 -5.94 11.60 5.70
CA LEU A 135 -5.02 12.61 6.21
C LEU A 135 -3.84 12.77 5.25
N GLN A 136 -3.45 14.01 5.01
CA GLN A 136 -2.25 14.34 4.26
C GLN A 136 -1.58 15.55 4.90
N ASN A 137 -0.25 15.50 5.07
CA ASN A 137 0.52 16.54 5.78
C ASN A 137 -0.05 16.88 7.18
N GLY A 138 -0.59 15.87 7.87
CA GLY A 138 -1.21 16.02 9.19
C GLY A 138 -2.59 16.70 9.19
N GLN A 139 -3.15 17.02 8.02
CA GLN A 139 -4.48 17.64 7.89
C GLN A 139 -5.50 16.64 7.33
N GLU A 140 -6.73 16.71 7.85
CA GLU A 140 -7.88 15.99 7.32
C GLU A 140 -8.35 16.61 6.00
N ILE A 141 -8.25 15.84 4.92
CA ILE A 141 -8.70 16.25 3.58
C ILE A 141 -10.01 15.59 3.17
N TYR A 142 -10.43 14.54 3.88
CA TYR A 142 -11.71 13.87 3.68
C TYR A 142 -12.15 13.12 4.93
N LYS A 143 -13.47 13.08 5.15
CA LYS A 143 -14.10 12.31 6.21
C LYS A 143 -15.49 11.84 5.81
N SER A 144 -15.77 10.57 6.08
CA SER A 144 -17.10 9.98 5.96
C SER A 144 -17.40 9.06 7.15
N VAL A 145 -18.69 8.89 7.44
CA VAL A 145 -19.17 8.00 8.49
C VAL A 145 -20.10 6.98 7.85
N GLY A 146 -19.93 5.70 8.19
CA GLY A 146 -20.69 4.63 7.57
C GLY A 146 -20.88 3.43 8.48
N VAL A 147 -21.57 2.41 7.96
CA VAL A 147 -21.79 1.13 8.64
C VAL A 147 -21.62 -0.01 7.65
N ALA A 148 -20.58 -0.81 7.84
CA ALA A 148 -20.33 -2.01 7.06
C ALA A 148 -21.33 -3.11 7.46
N GLN A 149 -22.46 -3.20 6.75
CA GLN A 149 -23.60 -4.06 7.11
C GLN A 149 -23.20 -5.54 7.16
N VAL A 150 -22.42 -6.01 6.20
CA VAL A 150 -21.94 -7.40 6.12
C VAL A 150 -20.49 -7.57 6.61
N GLY A 151 -19.93 -6.53 7.22
CA GLY A 151 -18.54 -6.47 7.69
C GLY A 151 -17.54 -5.90 6.69
N GLY A 152 -17.87 -5.90 5.39
CA GLY A 152 -17.14 -5.15 4.37
C GLY A 152 -17.96 -3.99 3.81
N GLU A 153 -17.26 -2.96 3.33
CA GLU A 153 -17.82 -1.79 2.64
C GLU A 153 -16.74 -1.14 1.76
N PHE A 154 -17.10 -0.12 0.97
CA PHE A 154 -16.15 0.71 0.25
C PHE A 154 -16.41 2.20 0.41
N GLU A 155 -15.35 2.99 0.29
CA GLU A 155 -15.39 4.45 0.20
C GLU A 155 -14.76 4.90 -1.12
N LYS A 156 -15.20 6.04 -1.66
CA LYS A 156 -14.66 6.58 -2.91
C LYS A 156 -14.09 7.97 -2.68
N TYR A 157 -12.92 8.23 -3.25
CA TYR A 157 -12.31 9.56 -3.23
C TYR A 157 -11.54 9.82 -4.53
N THR A 158 -11.60 11.05 -5.03
CA THR A 158 -10.74 11.53 -6.12
C THR A 158 -9.79 12.55 -5.54
N PHE A 159 -8.49 12.26 -5.59
CA PHE A 159 -7.46 13.21 -5.17
C PHE A 159 -7.35 14.35 -6.18
N SER A 160 -7.12 15.57 -5.72
CA SER A 160 -6.75 16.69 -6.58
C SER A 160 -5.23 16.75 -6.79
N GLU A 161 -4.79 17.56 -7.76
CA GLU A 161 -3.37 17.70 -8.15
C GLU A 161 -2.46 18.14 -7.01
N ASP A 162 -2.98 18.94 -6.08
CA ASP A 162 -2.30 19.39 -4.88
C ASP A 162 -2.27 18.34 -3.76
N GLN A 163 -2.96 17.20 -3.93
CA GLN A 163 -3.07 16.13 -2.93
C GLN A 163 -2.18 14.92 -3.24
N THR A 164 -0.91 15.16 -3.57
CA THR A 164 0.06 14.12 -3.93
C THR A 164 1.03 13.81 -2.79
N GLY A 165 1.63 12.62 -2.80
CA GLY A 165 2.63 12.19 -1.82
C GLY A 165 2.09 11.24 -0.73
N PRO A 166 2.82 11.11 0.40
CA PRO A 166 2.43 10.26 1.51
C PRO A 166 1.06 10.65 2.09
N THR A 167 0.18 9.68 2.20
CA THR A 167 -1.20 9.84 2.65
C THR A 167 -1.55 8.75 3.66
N ILE A 168 -2.35 9.08 4.67
CA ILE A 168 -2.82 8.14 5.68
C ILE A 168 -4.32 7.92 5.49
N ILE A 169 -4.72 6.65 5.37
CA ILE A 169 -6.11 6.22 5.44
C ILE A 169 -6.38 5.75 6.87
N LYS A 170 -7.27 6.43 7.59
CA LYS A 170 -7.57 6.16 8.99
C LYS A 170 -9.01 5.70 9.14
N PHE A 171 -9.21 4.65 9.94
CA PHE A 171 -10.51 4.17 10.39
C PHE A 171 -10.65 4.50 11.87
N GLU A 172 -11.62 5.32 12.24
CA GLU A 172 -11.88 5.75 13.62
C GLU A 172 -13.22 5.24 14.14
N ASN A 173 -13.35 5.24 15.46
CA ASN A 173 -14.56 4.91 16.20
C ASN A 173 -15.22 3.61 15.73
N ILE A 174 -14.41 2.58 15.46
CA ILE A 174 -14.87 1.29 14.96
C ILE A 174 -15.88 0.70 15.95
N ARG A 175 -17.08 0.38 15.47
CA ARG A 175 -18.22 -0.09 16.28
C ARG A 175 -18.56 0.80 17.47
N ASN A 176 -18.38 2.11 17.34
CA ASN A 176 -18.62 3.12 18.39
C ASN A 176 -17.77 2.90 19.66
N SER A 177 -16.62 2.25 19.54
CA SER A 177 -15.75 1.92 20.66
C SER A 177 -14.70 2.99 20.97
N GLY A 178 -14.56 4.00 20.11
CA GLY A 178 -13.42 4.93 20.11
C GLY A 178 -12.10 4.33 19.61
N GLN A 179 -12.06 3.05 19.22
CA GLN A 179 -10.86 2.44 18.66
C GLN A 179 -10.62 2.85 17.21
N GLU A 180 -9.34 2.87 16.83
CA GLU A 180 -8.88 3.31 15.52
C GLU A 180 -7.68 2.52 15.00
N THR A 181 -7.48 2.55 13.69
CA THR A 181 -6.31 2.01 12.99
C THR A 181 -6.07 2.78 11.69
N SER A 182 -4.90 2.63 11.08
CA SER A 182 -4.53 3.40 9.89
C SER A 182 -3.59 2.68 8.94
N PHE A 183 -3.55 3.12 7.68
CA PHE A 183 -2.70 2.62 6.62
C PHE A 183 -1.96 3.78 5.95
N GLY A 184 -0.64 3.66 5.79
CA GLY A 184 0.13 4.57 4.94
C GLY A 184 0.10 4.15 3.47
N ILE A 185 -0.22 5.09 2.59
CA ILE A 185 -0.25 4.92 1.13
C ILE A 185 0.48 6.09 0.45
N VAL A 186 0.73 5.99 -0.85
CA VAL A 186 1.31 7.07 -1.65
C VAL A 186 0.36 7.42 -2.79
N VAL A 187 0.04 8.71 -2.93
CA VAL A 187 -0.62 9.26 -4.11
C VAL A 187 0.46 9.71 -5.09
N ALA A 188 0.52 9.10 -6.26
CA ALA A 188 1.52 9.41 -7.28
C ALA A 188 1.23 10.80 -7.89
N PRO A 189 2.25 11.64 -8.12
CA PRO A 189 2.05 12.87 -8.90
C PRO A 189 1.73 12.54 -10.36
N GLU A 190 0.98 13.39 -11.05
CA GLU A 190 0.77 13.30 -12.49
C GLU A 190 2.08 13.60 -13.27
N PHE A 191 3.05 12.69 -13.27
CA PHE A 191 4.23 12.84 -14.13
C PHE A 191 3.94 12.41 -15.59
N GLY A 192 2.93 11.54 -15.79
CA GLY A 192 2.66 10.91 -17.07
C GLY A 192 2.19 11.87 -18.17
N THR A 193 1.24 12.76 -17.87
CA THR A 193 0.67 13.70 -18.86
C THR A 193 1.70 14.73 -19.29
N ILE A 194 2.43 15.33 -18.36
CA ILE A 194 3.44 16.35 -18.66
C ILE A 194 4.62 15.76 -19.43
N ALA A 195 5.13 14.59 -19.05
CA ALA A 195 6.21 13.93 -19.77
C ALA A 195 5.78 13.53 -21.20
N ILE A 196 4.55 13.02 -21.37
CA ILE A 196 4.00 12.68 -22.68
C ILE A 196 3.81 13.94 -23.54
N ILE A 197 3.29 15.04 -22.98
CA ILE A 197 3.13 16.32 -23.69
C ILE A 197 4.48 16.89 -24.10
N ILE A 198 5.48 16.85 -23.21
CA ILE A 198 6.84 17.30 -23.52
C ILE A 198 7.43 16.43 -24.63
N LEU A 199 7.31 15.10 -24.54
CA LEU A 199 7.81 14.18 -25.57
C LEU A 199 7.11 14.37 -26.92
N PHE A 200 5.79 14.57 -26.92
CA PHE A 200 5.01 14.88 -28.14
C PHE A 200 5.40 16.24 -28.72
N SER A 201 5.61 17.26 -27.88
CA SER A 201 6.05 18.59 -28.32
C SER A 201 7.46 18.52 -28.93
N MET A 202 8.38 17.75 -28.34
CA MET A 202 9.71 17.51 -28.90
C MET A 202 9.63 16.79 -30.24
N LEU A 203 8.81 15.72 -30.36
CA LEU A 203 8.61 15.03 -31.64
C LEU A 203 8.03 15.95 -32.72
N LEU A 204 7.04 16.78 -32.38
CA LEU A 204 6.43 17.72 -33.32
C LEU A 204 7.44 18.76 -33.82
N THR A 205 8.32 19.22 -32.93
CA THR A 205 9.40 20.17 -33.27
C THR A 205 10.42 19.54 -34.21
N VAL A 206 10.83 18.28 -33.97
CA VAL A 206 11.73 17.53 -34.87
C VAL A 206 11.09 17.29 -36.25
N VAL A 207 9.79 17.02 -36.32
CA VAL A 207 9.07 16.86 -37.60
C VAL A 207 8.96 18.19 -38.36
N LEU A 208 8.73 19.30 -37.68
CA LEU A 208 8.70 20.63 -38.29
C LEU A 208 10.06 21.06 -38.81
N ILE A 209 11.13 20.81 -38.04
CA ILE A 209 12.52 21.07 -38.46
C ILE A 209 12.85 20.20 -39.67
N SER A 210 12.56 18.90 -39.64
CA SER A 210 12.87 18.00 -40.77
C SER A 210 12.10 18.35 -42.05
N LYS A 211 10.84 18.80 -41.95
CA LYS A 211 10.09 19.32 -43.12
C LYS A 211 10.68 20.61 -43.71
N ASN A 212 11.30 21.46 -42.91
CA ASN A 212 11.96 22.69 -43.38
C ASN A 212 13.38 22.46 -43.93
N TYR A 213 13.98 21.28 -43.68
CA TYR A 213 15.32 20.94 -44.15
C TYR A 213 15.36 20.05 -45.40
N PHE A 214 14.21 19.63 -45.95
CA PHE A 214 14.17 19.00 -47.28
C PHE A 214 14.07 20.09 -48.37
N PRO A 215 15.14 20.37 -49.13
CA PRO A 215 15.03 21.28 -50.27
C PRO A 215 14.13 20.63 -51.33
N LYS A 216 13.06 21.34 -51.72
CA LYS A 216 12.40 21.08 -53.01
C LYS A 216 13.41 21.42 -54.11
N ASN A 217 14.00 20.41 -54.72
CA ASN A 217 14.55 20.33 -56.09
C ASN A 217 15.33 19.01 -56.15
N LEU A 218 15.25 18.12 -57.16
CA LEU A 218 14.98 18.32 -58.57
C LEU A 218 14.14 17.15 -59.11
N ILE A 219 13.09 17.44 -59.90
CA ILE A 219 12.90 16.83 -61.22
C ILE A 219 12.19 17.88 -62.10
N SER A 220 12.95 18.57 -62.95
CA SER A 220 12.44 18.98 -64.26
C SER A 220 13.53 18.65 -65.28
N ASN A 221 13.15 17.93 -66.34
CA ASN A 221 13.91 17.88 -67.58
C ASN A 221 14.04 19.27 -68.19
#